data_AF-A0A2G5US51-F1
#
_entry.id   AF-A0A2G5US51-F1
#
_cell.length_a   1.000
_cell.length_b   1.000
_cell.length_c   1.000
_cell.angle_alpha   90.00
_cell.angle_beta   90.00
_cell.angle_gamma   90.00
#
_symmetry.space_group_name_H-M   'P 1'
#
loop_
_entity.id
_entity.type
_entity.pdbx_description
1 polymer ?
#
loop_
_entity_poly.entity_id
_entity_poly.type
_entity_poly.pdbx_seq_one_letter_code
_entity_poly.pdbx_strand_id
1 'polypeptide(L)'
;MMKEGASGEWEEAAVKIRLALKSEIKPKKTIIKEPAVIVSPRLKISGKRNILEVRNSHGSDFIEKYEWKDVKNVLWLWRVTKDKKVNQRIYEMIEKLDKEGREVTMMPFNMDCVLKDVDEVTDEWRKKLKTLNNVKLINPKKEVGKPKMPLIGTSTDTYESKGSLVRYLEQAAEGHPCVRRLKEMSEEARSKQTKSEQ
;
A
#
# COMPACT_ATOMS: atom_id res chain seq x y z
N MET A 1 27.25 -27.29 48.89
CA MET A 1 25.95 -26.68 48.52
C MET A 1 26.25 -25.46 47.66
N MET A 2 26.27 -25.60 46.34
CA MET A 2 26.39 -24.44 45.44
C MET A 2 24.99 -23.83 45.26
N LYS A 3 24.86 -22.52 45.49
CA LYS A 3 23.61 -21.79 45.28
C LYS A 3 23.38 -21.60 43.78
N GLU A 4 22.53 -22.44 43.20
CA GLU A 4 21.85 -22.17 41.93
C GLU A 4 20.80 -21.07 42.18
N GLY A 5 21.17 -19.81 42.00
CA GLY A 5 20.22 -18.70 42.24
C GLY A 5 20.53 -17.39 41.54
N ALA A 6 21.59 -17.31 40.73
CA ALA A 6 22.00 -16.06 40.10
C ALA A 6 21.89 -16.05 38.58
N SER A 7 21.87 -17.20 37.89
CA SER A 7 21.97 -17.22 36.42
C SER A 7 20.71 -16.70 35.71
N GLY A 8 19.51 -17.00 36.22
CA GLY A 8 18.25 -16.61 35.58
C GLY A 8 17.89 -15.13 35.74
N GLU A 9 18.24 -14.51 36.87
CA GLU A 9 17.87 -13.12 37.16
C GLU A 9 18.63 -12.11 36.28
N TRP A 10 19.91 -12.36 36.00
CA TRP A 10 20.71 -11.52 35.10
C TRP A 10 20.27 -11.66 33.64
N GLU A 11 19.85 -12.85 33.21
CA GLU A 11 19.31 -13.07 31.86
C GLU A 11 17.97 -12.35 31.67
N GLU A 12 17.05 -12.42 32.63
CA GLU A 12 15.80 -11.67 32.58
C GLU A 12 16.03 -10.15 32.60
N ALA A 13 16.95 -9.68 33.45
CA ALA A 13 17.32 -8.27 33.49
C ALA A 13 17.92 -7.80 32.16
N ALA A 14 18.80 -8.60 31.55
CA ALA A 14 19.38 -8.31 30.23
C ALA A 14 18.33 -8.30 29.11
N VAL A 15 17.33 -9.17 29.15
CA VAL A 15 16.21 -9.17 28.20
C VAL A 15 15.34 -7.93 28.38
N LYS A 16 15.00 -7.55 29.60
CA LYS A 16 14.24 -6.31 29.90
C LYS A 16 14.98 -5.07 29.41
N ILE A 17 16.28 -4.96 29.68
CA ILE A 17 17.13 -3.85 29.19
C ILE A 17 17.17 -3.83 27.66
N ARG A 18 17.36 -4.99 27.01
CA ARG A 18 17.34 -5.08 25.53
C ARG A 18 16.00 -4.67 24.94
N LEU A 19 14.88 -5.03 25.57
CA LEU A 19 13.54 -4.63 25.13
C LEU A 19 13.29 -3.14 25.32
N ALA A 20 13.67 -2.57 26.47
CA ALA A 20 13.58 -1.15 26.76
C ALA A 20 14.44 -0.33 25.77
N LEU A 21 15.69 -0.73 25.57
CA LEU A 21 16.60 -0.09 24.62
C LEU A 21 16.08 -0.19 23.18
N LYS A 22 15.53 -1.34 22.78
CA LYS A 22 14.86 -1.49 21.48
C LYS A 22 13.66 -0.57 21.34
N SER A 23 12.91 -0.30 22.40
CA SER A 23 11.79 0.65 22.36
C SER A 23 12.24 2.12 22.28
N GLU A 24 13.34 2.48 22.94
CA GLU A 24 13.89 3.85 22.92
C GLU A 24 14.60 4.19 21.60
N ILE A 25 15.26 3.21 20.98
CA ILE A 25 16.00 3.40 19.72
C ILE A 25 15.08 3.24 18.49
N LYS A 26 13.80 2.88 18.67
CA LYS A 26 12.88 2.76 17.53
C LYS A 26 12.82 4.08 16.76
N PRO A 27 13.11 4.08 15.44
CA PRO A 27 13.06 5.28 14.65
C PRO A 27 11.67 5.92 14.78
N LYS A 28 11.63 7.24 14.95
CA LYS A 28 10.35 7.97 14.96
C LYS A 28 9.61 7.67 13.66
N LYS A 29 8.32 7.31 13.79
CA LYS A 29 7.46 7.07 12.64
C LYS A 29 7.30 8.35 11.83
N THR A 30 7.18 8.20 10.51
CA THR A 30 6.87 9.31 9.61
C THR A 30 5.39 9.63 9.70
N ILE A 31 5.06 10.88 10.06
CA ILE A 31 3.68 11.34 10.15
C ILE A 31 3.09 11.50 8.74
N ILE A 32 1.96 10.83 8.48
CA ILE A 32 1.19 11.01 7.26
C ILE A 32 0.20 12.15 7.48
N LYS A 33 0.29 13.21 6.68
CA LYS A 33 -0.61 14.38 6.78
C LYS A 33 -1.89 14.26 5.96
N GLU A 34 -1.94 13.31 5.03
CA GLU A 34 -3.06 13.15 4.10
C GLU A 34 -4.02 12.06 4.61
N PRO A 35 -5.34 12.33 4.68
CA PRO A 35 -6.31 11.34 5.15
C PRO A 35 -6.60 10.23 4.13
N ALA A 36 -6.12 10.40 2.89
CA ALA A 36 -6.29 9.48 1.79
C ALA A 36 -4.94 9.30 1.08
N VAL A 37 -4.40 8.08 1.11
CA VAL A 37 -3.08 7.77 0.55
C VAL A 37 -3.14 6.64 -0.46
N ILE A 38 -2.24 6.70 -1.43
CA ILE A 38 -1.99 5.62 -2.38
C ILE A 38 -0.73 4.90 -1.91
N VAL A 39 -0.82 3.60 -1.70
CA VAL A 39 0.34 2.75 -1.44
C VAL A 39 0.67 2.04 -2.73
N SER A 40 1.90 2.19 -3.23
CA SER A 40 2.28 1.64 -4.54
C SER A 40 3.67 1.02 -4.55
N PRO A 41 3.96 0.15 -5.54
CA PRO A 41 5.33 -0.08 -5.97
C PRO A 41 5.99 1.24 -6.42
N ARG A 42 7.29 1.21 -6.72
CA ARG A 42 8.01 2.41 -7.17
C ARG A 42 7.41 2.95 -8.48
N LEU A 43 7.01 4.21 -8.47
CA LEU A 43 6.52 4.98 -9.61
C LEU A 43 7.53 6.08 -10.00
N LYS A 44 7.54 6.46 -11.28
CA LYS A 44 8.38 7.54 -11.82
C LYS A 44 7.71 8.93 -11.69
N ILE A 45 6.84 9.12 -10.71
CA ILE A 45 6.10 10.37 -10.49
C ILE A 45 6.85 11.24 -9.48
N SER A 46 7.09 12.53 -9.73
CA SER A 46 7.69 13.46 -8.76
C SER A 46 6.64 14.07 -7.80
N GLY A 47 7.06 14.56 -6.62
CA GLY A 47 6.19 15.30 -5.68
C GLY A 47 5.11 14.46 -4.98
N LYS A 48 5.53 13.42 -4.24
CA LYS A 48 4.73 12.28 -3.73
C LYS A 48 4.13 12.47 -2.32
N ARG A 49 3.43 13.58 -2.02
CA ARG A 49 2.88 13.75 -0.64
C ARG A 49 1.81 12.71 -0.27
N ASN A 50 1.04 12.23 -1.25
CA ASN A 50 -0.05 11.28 -1.06
C ASN A 50 0.24 9.88 -1.64
N ILE A 51 1.48 9.62 -2.09
CA ILE A 51 1.91 8.32 -2.64
C ILE A 51 3.04 7.77 -1.77
N LEU A 52 2.79 6.66 -1.10
CA LEU A 52 3.76 5.96 -0.26
C LEU A 52 4.29 4.74 -1.00
N GLU A 53 5.60 4.72 -1.26
CA GLU A 53 6.21 3.64 -2.03
C GLU A 53 6.67 2.49 -1.16
N VAL A 54 6.10 1.31 -1.40
CA VAL A 54 6.61 0.05 -0.86
C VAL A 54 7.73 -0.42 -1.78
N ARG A 55 8.96 -0.45 -1.26
CA ARG A 55 10.06 -1.12 -1.98
C ARG A 55 10.02 -2.60 -1.64
N ASN A 56 10.20 -3.45 -2.65
CA ASN A 56 10.25 -4.91 -2.48
C ASN A 56 11.31 -5.39 -1.46
N SER A 57 12.33 -4.57 -1.19
CA SER A 57 13.39 -4.82 -0.21
C SER A 57 13.01 -4.49 1.24
N HIS A 58 11.92 -3.75 1.47
CA HIS A 58 11.43 -3.49 2.82
C HIS A 58 10.48 -4.63 3.19
N GLY A 59 10.77 -5.29 4.31
CA GLY A 59 9.91 -6.33 4.88
C GLY A 59 8.53 -5.79 5.29
N SER A 60 7.76 -6.65 5.98
CA SER A 60 6.43 -6.37 6.55
C SER A 60 6.37 -5.17 7.53
N ASP A 61 7.52 -4.53 7.78
CA ASP A 61 7.70 -3.35 8.62
C ASP A 61 7.30 -2.03 7.92
N PHE A 62 6.90 -2.05 6.64
CA PHE A 62 6.46 -0.82 5.94
C PHE A 62 5.37 -0.06 6.72
N ILE A 63 4.38 -0.78 7.24
CA ILE A 63 3.30 -0.20 8.06
C ILE A 63 3.89 0.47 9.31
N GLU A 64 4.93 -0.10 9.90
CA GLU A 64 5.53 0.38 11.15
C GLU A 64 6.35 1.67 10.96
N LYS A 65 6.75 2.00 9.74
CA LYS A 65 7.48 3.22 9.41
C LYS A 65 6.63 4.48 9.47
N TYR A 66 5.29 4.35 9.41
CA TYR A 66 4.38 5.48 9.31
C TYR A 66 3.37 5.52 10.45
N GLU A 67 2.96 6.73 10.80
CA GLU A 67 1.83 6.97 11.68
C GLU A 67 0.55 7.08 10.86
N TRP A 68 -0.32 6.08 10.97
CA TRP A 68 -1.55 5.93 10.18
C TRP A 68 -2.78 6.55 10.83
N LYS A 69 -2.64 7.16 12.02
CA LYS A 69 -3.74 7.64 12.85
C LYS A 69 -4.77 8.47 12.07
N ASP A 70 -4.28 9.41 11.26
CA ASP A 70 -5.10 10.36 10.51
C ASP A 70 -5.48 9.86 9.10
N VAL A 71 -4.96 8.70 8.69
CA VAL A 71 -5.30 8.07 7.41
C VAL A 71 -6.62 7.34 7.56
N LYS A 72 -7.61 7.65 6.73
CA LYS A 72 -8.88 6.90 6.66
C LYS A 72 -8.90 5.95 5.48
N ASN A 73 -8.44 6.41 4.32
CA ASN A 73 -8.56 5.69 3.06
C ASN A 73 -7.18 5.31 2.52
N VAL A 74 -7.03 4.04 2.15
CA VAL A 74 -5.82 3.50 1.51
C VAL A 74 -6.20 2.88 0.18
N LEU A 75 -5.62 3.40 -0.90
CA LEU A 75 -5.70 2.76 -2.22
C LEU A 75 -4.40 2.00 -2.45
N TRP A 76 -4.44 0.67 -2.34
CA TRP A 76 -3.28 -0.19 -2.45
C TRP A 76 -3.11 -0.70 -3.87
N LEU A 77 -2.08 -0.23 -4.58
CA LEU A 77 -1.69 -0.75 -5.88
C LEU A 77 -0.92 -2.06 -5.68
N TRP A 78 -1.49 -3.19 -6.11
CA TRP A 78 -0.86 -4.50 -5.96
C TRP A 78 -0.61 -5.16 -7.31
N ARG A 79 0.51 -5.88 -7.39
CA ARG A 79 0.92 -6.63 -8.56
C ARG A 79 0.22 -7.97 -8.60
N VAL A 80 -0.44 -8.26 -9.72
CA VAL A 80 -1.14 -9.54 -9.92
C VAL A 80 -0.08 -10.62 -10.17
N THR A 81 0.15 -11.48 -9.19
CA THR A 81 1.23 -12.48 -9.23
C THR A 81 0.84 -13.79 -8.53
N LYS A 82 1.47 -14.89 -8.95
CA LYS A 82 1.41 -16.20 -8.28
C LYS A 82 2.47 -16.36 -7.19
N ASP A 83 3.33 -15.37 -6.99
CA ASP A 83 4.34 -15.42 -5.92
C ASP A 83 3.68 -15.37 -4.53
N LYS A 84 3.63 -16.55 -3.89
CA LYS A 84 3.03 -16.72 -2.57
C LYS A 84 3.72 -15.89 -1.49
N LYS A 85 5.04 -15.68 -1.57
CA LYS A 85 5.78 -14.87 -0.58
C LYS A 85 5.43 -13.40 -0.71
N VAL A 86 5.34 -12.88 -1.94
CA VAL A 86 4.90 -11.50 -2.20
C VAL A 86 3.46 -11.31 -1.73
N ASN A 87 2.55 -12.20 -2.14
CA ASN A 87 1.14 -12.12 -1.75
C ASN A 87 0.94 -12.21 -0.24
N GLN A 88 1.70 -13.06 0.46
CA GLN A 88 1.61 -13.18 1.91
C GLN A 88 2.06 -11.91 2.63
N ARG A 89 3.17 -11.29 2.20
CA ARG A 89 3.64 -10.02 2.77
C ARG A 89 2.63 -8.89 2.56
N ILE A 90 2.03 -8.81 1.37
CA ILE A 90 0.98 -7.82 1.11
C ILE A 90 -0.21 -8.08 2.04
N TYR A 91 -0.67 -9.32 2.15
CA TYR A 91 -1.80 -9.67 3.02
C TYR A 91 -1.55 -9.25 4.48
N GLU A 92 -0.36 -9.51 5.04
CA GLU A 92 -0.02 -9.10 6.40
C GLU A 92 -0.10 -7.58 6.61
N MET A 93 0.32 -6.80 5.61
CA MET A 93 0.21 -5.34 5.67
C MET A 93 -1.23 -4.86 5.58
N ILE A 94 -2.03 -5.46 4.70
CA ILE A 94 -3.47 -5.16 4.56
C ILE A 94 -4.23 -5.54 5.83
N GLU A 95 -3.92 -6.67 6.46
CA GLU A 95 -4.53 -7.12 7.70
C GLU A 95 -4.21 -6.15 8.87
N LYS A 96 -2.98 -5.65 8.97
CA LYS A 96 -2.63 -4.60 9.96
C LYS A 96 -3.48 -3.34 9.76
N LEU A 97 -3.65 -2.89 8.52
CA LEU A 97 -4.48 -1.72 8.20
C LEU A 97 -5.96 -1.95 8.52
N ASP A 98 -6.50 -3.14 8.20
CA ASP A 98 -7.88 -3.50 8.52
C ASP A 98 -8.13 -3.51 10.04
N LYS A 99 -7.20 -4.09 10.82
CA LYS A 99 -7.25 -4.11 12.30
C LYS A 99 -7.23 -2.71 12.91
N GLU A 100 -6.57 -1.76 12.26
CA GLU A 100 -6.56 -0.34 12.66
C GLU A 100 -7.80 0.44 12.14
N GLY A 101 -8.77 -0.24 11.52
CA GLY A 101 -10.02 0.36 11.06
C GLY A 101 -9.89 1.19 9.77
N ARG A 102 -8.86 0.93 8.96
CA ARG A 102 -8.59 1.68 7.72
C ARG A 102 -9.36 1.07 6.56
N GLU A 103 -9.99 1.91 5.75
CA GLU A 103 -10.66 1.47 4.52
C GLU A 103 -9.62 1.24 3.44
N VAL A 104 -9.44 -0.01 3.01
CA VAL A 104 -8.43 -0.39 2.02
C VAL A 104 -9.07 -0.86 0.73
N THR A 105 -8.81 -0.17 -0.37
CA THR A 105 -9.16 -0.63 -1.72
C THR A 105 -7.91 -1.19 -2.41
N MET A 106 -7.90 -2.49 -2.66
CA MET A 106 -6.86 -3.17 -3.43
C MET A 106 -7.13 -2.99 -4.94
N MET A 107 -6.35 -2.11 -5.56
CA MET A 107 -6.38 -1.81 -6.98
C MET A 107 -5.28 -2.62 -7.69
N PRO A 108 -5.62 -3.47 -8.67
CA PRO A 108 -4.61 -4.22 -9.41
C PRO A 108 -3.72 -3.25 -10.21
N PHE A 109 -2.44 -3.55 -10.28
CA PHE A 109 -1.41 -2.74 -10.91
C PHE A 109 -0.25 -3.63 -11.36
N ASN A 110 -0.04 -3.73 -12.67
CA ASN A 110 0.91 -4.63 -13.31
C ASN A 110 0.63 -6.11 -13.06
N MET A 111 1.16 -6.93 -13.95
CA MET A 111 0.96 -8.37 -13.96
C MET A 111 2.32 -9.06 -14.04
N ASP A 112 2.59 -9.89 -13.04
CA ASP A 112 3.76 -10.79 -12.97
C ASP A 112 3.29 -12.24 -13.12
N CYS A 113 2.28 -12.44 -13.95
CA CYS A 113 1.76 -13.73 -14.38
C CYS A 113 1.17 -13.57 -15.79
N VAL A 114 0.60 -14.64 -16.34
CA VAL A 114 -0.11 -14.57 -17.62
C VAL A 114 -1.61 -14.32 -17.39
N LEU A 115 -2.29 -13.74 -18.37
CA LEU A 115 -3.71 -13.36 -18.25
C LEU A 115 -4.64 -14.53 -17.86
N LYS A 116 -4.28 -15.77 -18.24
CA LYS A 116 -5.01 -16.98 -17.86
C LYS A 116 -4.95 -17.30 -16.37
N ASP A 117 -3.90 -16.86 -15.66
CA ASP A 117 -3.70 -17.12 -14.23
C ASP A 117 -4.42 -16.09 -13.35
N VAL A 118 -4.91 -14.99 -13.94
CA VAL A 118 -5.49 -13.87 -13.19
C VAL A 118 -6.72 -14.29 -12.37
N ASP A 119 -7.54 -15.21 -12.88
CA ASP A 119 -8.72 -15.69 -12.16
C ASP A 119 -8.33 -16.48 -10.91
N GLU A 120 -7.37 -17.40 -11.05
CA GLU A 120 -6.79 -18.17 -9.93
C GLU A 120 -6.25 -17.22 -8.85
N VAL A 121 -5.41 -16.25 -9.23
CA VAL A 121 -4.84 -15.28 -8.29
C VAL A 121 -5.92 -14.44 -7.62
N THR A 122 -6.91 -13.97 -8.38
CA THR A 122 -7.99 -13.12 -7.83
C THR A 122 -8.86 -13.90 -6.85
N ASP A 123 -9.12 -15.17 -7.11
CA ASP A 123 -9.91 -16.03 -6.22
C ASP A 123 -9.17 -16.41 -4.95
N GLU A 124 -7.85 -16.62 -5.00
CA GLU A 124 -7.03 -16.74 -3.81
C GLU A 124 -7.12 -15.48 -2.93
N TRP A 125 -7.02 -14.30 -3.54
CA TRP A 125 -7.19 -13.03 -2.82
C TRP A 125 -8.59 -12.90 -2.22
N ARG A 126 -9.65 -13.19 -2.97
CA ARG A 126 -11.02 -13.16 -2.44
C ARG A 126 -11.19 -14.06 -1.22
N LYS A 127 -10.60 -15.27 -1.24
CA LYS A 127 -10.64 -16.20 -0.11
C LYS A 127 -9.90 -15.63 1.11
N LYS A 128 -8.68 -15.12 0.91
CA LYS A 128 -7.87 -14.54 1.99
C LYS A 128 -8.51 -13.31 2.62
N LEU A 129 -9.09 -12.43 1.82
CA LEU A 129 -9.66 -11.16 2.27
C LEU A 129 -11.06 -11.30 2.89
N LYS A 130 -11.69 -12.47 2.79
CA LYS A 130 -13.07 -12.70 3.29
C LYS A 130 -13.22 -12.42 4.78
N THR A 131 -12.15 -12.53 5.56
CA THR A 131 -12.13 -12.30 7.01
C THR A 131 -11.88 -10.84 7.40
N LEU A 132 -11.57 -9.97 6.43
CA LEU A 132 -11.28 -8.55 6.66
C LEU A 132 -12.52 -7.71 6.37
N ASN A 133 -12.81 -6.73 7.23
CA ASN A 133 -14.08 -6.01 7.19
C ASN A 133 -14.04 -4.74 6.32
N ASN A 134 -12.87 -4.11 6.24
CA ASN A 134 -12.69 -2.81 5.61
C ASN A 134 -11.93 -2.89 4.28
N VAL A 135 -11.82 -4.10 3.70
CA VAL A 135 -11.00 -4.34 2.51
C VAL A 135 -11.86 -4.66 1.29
N LYS A 136 -11.66 -3.90 0.22
CA LYS A 136 -12.31 -4.10 -1.09
C LYS A 136 -11.28 -4.52 -2.14
N LEU A 137 -11.51 -5.64 -2.82
CA LEU A 137 -10.71 -6.07 -3.95
C LEU A 137 -11.35 -5.62 -5.28
N ILE A 138 -10.62 -4.85 -6.08
CA ILE A 138 -11.02 -4.55 -7.47
C ILE A 138 -10.64 -5.72 -8.37
N ASN A 139 -11.62 -6.22 -9.15
CA ASN A 139 -11.40 -7.31 -10.09
C ASN A 139 -10.43 -6.87 -11.22
N PRO A 140 -9.26 -7.51 -11.39
CA PRO A 140 -8.32 -7.19 -12.47
C PRO A 140 -8.92 -7.36 -13.87
N LYS A 141 -9.90 -8.25 -14.04
CA LYS A 141 -10.61 -8.46 -15.32
C LYS A 141 -11.89 -7.63 -15.47
N LYS A 142 -12.15 -6.66 -14.60
CA LYS A 142 -13.27 -5.72 -14.79
C LYS A 142 -13.15 -5.11 -16.19
N GLU A 143 -14.21 -5.19 -17.00
CA GLU A 143 -14.24 -4.57 -18.32
C GLU A 143 -14.26 -3.05 -18.19
N VAL A 144 -13.36 -2.38 -18.90
CA VAL A 144 -13.22 -0.93 -18.92
C VAL A 144 -12.96 -0.43 -20.34
N GLY A 145 -13.21 0.86 -20.58
CA GLY A 145 -12.92 1.51 -21.86
C GLY A 145 -13.87 1.15 -23.01
N LYS A 146 -13.55 1.71 -24.18
CA LYS A 146 -14.18 1.42 -25.48
C LYS A 146 -13.05 1.30 -26.53
N PRO A 147 -12.78 0.12 -27.10
CA PRO A 147 -13.46 -1.17 -26.87
C PRO A 147 -13.26 -1.70 -25.44
N LYS A 148 -14.17 -2.57 -25.00
CA LYS A 148 -14.10 -3.20 -23.67
C LYS A 148 -12.87 -4.08 -23.58
N MET A 149 -12.04 -3.85 -22.57
CA MET A 149 -10.88 -4.69 -22.27
C MET A 149 -10.72 -4.89 -20.75
N PRO A 150 -10.00 -5.93 -20.31
CA PRO A 150 -9.68 -6.13 -18.89
C PRO A 150 -8.93 -4.94 -18.31
N LEU A 151 -9.34 -4.45 -17.14
CA LEU A 151 -8.71 -3.33 -16.41
C LEU A 151 -7.19 -3.48 -16.33
N ILE A 152 -6.70 -4.66 -15.94
CA ILE A 152 -5.25 -4.91 -15.81
C ILE A 152 -4.48 -4.73 -17.13
N GLY A 153 -5.15 -4.96 -18.28
CA GLY A 153 -4.57 -4.75 -19.60
C GLY A 153 -4.43 -3.26 -19.98
N THR A 154 -5.06 -2.36 -19.23
CA THR A 154 -4.88 -0.90 -19.39
C THR A 154 -3.81 -0.31 -18.47
N SER A 155 -3.28 -1.13 -17.55
CA SER A 155 -2.20 -0.71 -16.65
C SER A 155 -0.88 -0.59 -17.41
N THR A 156 -0.06 0.37 -17.04
CA THR A 156 1.30 0.53 -17.58
C THR A 156 2.34 0.26 -16.50
N ASP A 157 3.48 -0.33 -16.88
CA ASP A 157 4.57 -0.59 -15.94
C ASP A 157 5.23 0.68 -15.40
N THR A 158 5.09 1.79 -16.11
CA THR A 158 5.72 3.06 -15.78
C THR A 158 4.72 4.20 -15.86
N TYR A 159 4.08 4.52 -14.73
CA TYR A 159 3.40 5.81 -14.60
C TYR A 159 4.44 6.91 -14.34
N GLU A 160 4.59 7.79 -15.33
CA GLU A 160 5.55 8.90 -15.30
C GLU A 160 4.90 10.24 -14.90
N SER A 161 3.57 10.28 -14.80
CA SER A 161 2.83 11.48 -14.40
C SER A 161 1.67 11.16 -13.47
N LYS A 162 1.25 12.13 -12.64
CA LYS A 162 0.03 12.03 -11.83
C LYS A 162 -1.21 11.85 -12.72
N GLY A 163 -1.28 12.58 -13.83
CA GLY A 163 -2.42 12.51 -14.76
C GLY A 163 -2.61 11.14 -15.39
N SER A 164 -1.52 10.46 -15.80
CA SER A 164 -1.63 9.10 -16.36
C SER A 164 -2.07 8.10 -15.30
N LEU A 165 -1.58 8.22 -14.05
CA LEU A 165 -2.04 7.40 -12.95
C LEU A 165 -3.53 7.66 -12.63
N VAL A 166 -3.96 8.92 -12.55
CA VAL A 166 -5.37 9.28 -12.30
C VAL A 166 -6.28 8.65 -13.35
N ARG A 167 -5.97 8.78 -14.64
CA ARG A 167 -6.75 8.18 -15.74
C ARG A 167 -6.92 6.68 -15.56
N TYR A 168 -5.86 5.98 -15.15
CA TYR A 168 -5.94 4.55 -14.89
C TYR A 168 -6.88 4.25 -13.70
N LEU A 169 -6.68 4.94 -12.59
CA LEU A 169 -7.45 4.70 -11.37
C LEU A 169 -8.94 5.04 -11.54
N GLU A 170 -9.26 6.08 -12.30
CA GLU A 170 -10.65 6.49 -12.58
C GLU A 170 -11.46 5.37 -13.25
N GLN A 171 -10.84 4.48 -14.05
CA GLN A 171 -11.55 3.37 -14.70
C GLN A 171 -12.23 2.39 -13.71
N ALA A 172 -11.75 2.31 -12.47
CA ALA A 172 -12.31 1.43 -11.46
C ALA A 172 -12.64 2.08 -10.11
N ALA A 173 -12.13 3.29 -9.88
CA ALA A 173 -12.16 3.96 -8.59
C ALA A 173 -12.34 5.49 -8.70
N GLU A 174 -13.05 5.99 -9.73
CA GLU A 174 -13.29 7.43 -9.95
C GLU A 174 -13.77 8.20 -8.71
N GLY A 175 -14.71 7.64 -7.95
CA GLY A 175 -15.24 8.25 -6.72
C GLY A 175 -14.34 8.10 -5.49
N HIS A 176 -13.22 7.39 -5.58
CA HIS A 176 -12.40 7.06 -4.42
C HIS A 176 -11.65 8.31 -3.90
N PRO A 177 -11.62 8.58 -2.58
CA PRO A 177 -10.97 9.76 -2.01
C PRO A 177 -9.51 9.95 -2.46
N CYS A 178 -8.72 8.87 -2.54
CA CYS A 178 -7.34 8.94 -3.02
C CYS A 178 -7.22 9.40 -4.49
N VAL A 179 -8.19 9.04 -5.34
CA VAL A 179 -8.18 9.41 -6.77
C VAL A 179 -8.55 10.88 -6.94
N ARG A 180 -9.61 11.33 -6.25
CA ARG A 180 -10.00 12.75 -6.20
C ARG A 180 -8.85 13.63 -5.73
N ARG A 181 -8.22 13.26 -4.61
CA ARG A 181 -7.09 14.01 -4.06
C ARG A 181 -5.90 14.07 -5.02
N LEU A 182 -5.57 12.96 -5.67
CA LEU A 182 -4.49 12.93 -6.66
C LEU A 182 -4.79 13.83 -7.88
N LYS A 183 -6.06 13.90 -8.30
CA LYS A 183 -6.53 14.76 -9.39
C LYS A 183 -6.41 16.24 -9.04
N GLU A 184 -6.92 16.66 -7.88
CA GLU A 184 -6.78 18.04 -7.37
C GLU A 184 -5.32 18.49 -7.34
N MET A 185 -4.43 17.65 -6.78
CA MET A 185 -2.99 17.95 -6.74
C MET A 185 -2.34 18.04 -8.13
N SER A 186 -2.89 17.35 -9.13
CA SER A 186 -2.42 17.43 -10.51
C SER A 186 -2.89 18.72 -11.18
N GLU A 187 -4.09 19.21 -10.87
CA GLU A 187 -4.65 20.45 -11.41
C GLU A 187 -4.02 21.69 -10.77
N GLU A 188 -3.83 21.68 -9.44
CA GLU A 188 -3.13 22.74 -8.71
C GLU A 188 -1.72 22.98 -9.28
N ALA A 189 -0.98 21.90 -9.58
CA ALA A 189 0.37 21.99 -10.13
C ALA A 189 0.37 22.68 -11.51
N ARG A 190 -0.60 22.37 -12.38
CA ARG A 190 -0.75 23.01 -13.70
C ARG A 190 -1.08 24.49 -13.56
N SER A 191 -2.00 24.85 -12.66
CA SER A 191 -2.42 26.24 -12.46
C SER A 191 -1.28 27.15 -11.99
N LYS A 192 -0.35 26.62 -11.18
CA LYS A 192 0.82 27.37 -10.70
C LYS A 192 1.83 27.61 -11.82
N GLN A 193 2.01 26.63 -12.71
CA GLN A 193 2.93 26.73 -13.83
C GLN A 193 2.49 27.78 -14.84
N THR A 194 1.19 27.85 -15.16
CA THR A 194 0.64 28.87 -16.06
C THR A 194 0.77 30.29 -15.51
N LYS A 195 0.71 30.47 -14.18
CA LYS A 195 0.89 31.78 -13.53
C LYS A 195 2.35 32.24 -13.43
N SER A 196 3.32 31.33 -13.49
CA SER A 196 4.75 31.68 -13.51
C SER A 196 5.30 31.98 -14.90
N GLU A 197 4.53 31.67 -15.94
CA GLU A 197 4.87 31.90 -17.35
C GLU A 197 4.18 33.17 -17.93
N GLN A 198 3.45 33.92 -17.09
CA GLN A 198 2.86 35.24 -17.38
C GLN A 198 3.60 36.31 -16.58
#